data_AF-A0A2V9NYN3-F1
#
_entry.id   AF-A0A2V9NYN3-F1
#
_cell.length_a   1.000
_cell.length_b   1.000
_cell.length_c   1.000
_cell.angle_alpha   90.00
_cell.angle_beta   90.00
_cell.angle_gamma   90.00
#
_symmetry.space_group_name_H-M   'P 1'
#
loop_
_entity.id
_entity.type
_entity.pdbx_description
1 polymer ?
#
loop_
_entity_poly.entity_id
_entity_poly.type
_entity_poly.pdbx_seq_one_letter_code
_entity_poly.pdbx_strand_id
1 'polypeptide(L)'
;MNTIQWAQKKARHAAFYKSPSKDAEDAVKKGNMAALAYPEFFPNQGGLPIIVDGQILGAIAASGAKSEIDEAIAQAGIDALLKK
;
A
#
# COMPACT_ATOMS: atom_id res chain seq x y z
N MET A 1 -16.92 10.31 -1.84
CA MET A 1 -15.70 9.47 -1.82
C MET A 1 -15.69 8.73 -0.50
N ASN A 2 -15.64 7.39 -0.48
CA ASN A 2 -15.55 6.63 0.77
C ASN A 2 -14.17 5.97 0.92
N THR A 3 -13.78 5.70 2.16
CA THR A 3 -12.44 5.17 2.50
C THR A 3 -12.27 3.72 2.05
N ILE A 4 -13.35 2.99 1.83
CA ILE A 4 -13.34 1.59 1.39
C ILE A 4 -12.60 1.43 0.05
N GLN A 5 -12.98 2.22 -0.95
CA GLN A 5 -12.34 2.15 -2.27
C GLN A 5 -10.86 2.54 -2.23
N TRP A 6 -10.49 3.50 -1.36
CA TRP A 6 -9.11 3.90 -1.18
C TRP A 6 -8.28 2.77 -0.56
N ALA A 7 -8.75 2.19 0.55
CA ALA A 7 -8.08 1.06 1.18
C ALA A 7 -7.88 -0.12 0.20
N GLN A 8 -8.92 -0.47 -0.56
CA GLN A 8 -8.85 -1.53 -1.57
C GLN A 8 -7.80 -1.25 -2.65
N LYS A 9 -7.72 -0.01 -3.16
CA LYS A 9 -6.73 0.36 -4.18
C LYS A 9 -5.30 0.41 -3.64
N LYS A 10 -5.08 0.94 -2.43
CA LYS A 10 -3.77 0.92 -1.75
C LYS A 10 -3.25 -0.51 -1.58
N ALA A 11 -4.09 -1.41 -1.06
CA ALA A 11 -3.75 -2.81 -0.87
C ALA A 11 -3.49 -3.50 -2.21
N ARG A 12 -4.36 -3.30 -3.21
CA ARG A 12 -4.18 -3.93 -4.53
C ARG A 12 -2.88 -3.48 -5.21
N HIS A 13 -2.54 -2.20 -5.13
CA HIS A 13 -1.25 -1.70 -5.60
C HIS A 13 -0.10 -2.45 -4.93
N ALA A 14 -0.11 -2.52 -3.59
CA ALA A 14 0.99 -3.14 -2.86
C ALA A 14 1.14 -4.64 -3.14
N ALA A 15 0.03 -5.36 -3.35
CA ALA A 15 0.06 -6.75 -3.77
C ALA A 15 0.58 -6.92 -5.21
N PHE A 16 0.16 -6.05 -6.13
CA PHE A 16 0.51 -6.14 -7.55
C PHE A 16 1.98 -5.80 -7.81
N TYR A 17 2.45 -4.68 -7.24
CA TYR A 17 3.80 -4.16 -7.44
C TYR A 17 4.83 -4.71 -6.46
N LYS A 18 4.39 -5.48 -5.45
CA LYS A 18 5.26 -6.09 -4.45
C LYS A 18 6.01 -5.03 -3.61
N SER A 19 5.45 -3.83 -3.48
CA SER A 19 6.06 -2.67 -2.85
C SER A 19 5.02 -1.82 -2.13
N PRO A 20 5.38 -1.06 -1.07
CA PRO A 20 4.49 -0.10 -0.45
C PRO A 20 3.88 0.89 -1.46
N SER A 21 2.62 1.27 -1.25
CA SER A 21 1.97 2.30 -2.09
C SER A 21 2.54 3.71 -1.88
N LYS A 22 3.32 3.91 -0.80
CA LYS A 22 4.15 5.09 -0.59
C LYS A 22 5.19 5.28 -1.70
N ASP A 23 5.78 4.19 -2.19
CA ASP A 23 6.81 4.26 -3.24
C ASP A 23 6.22 4.81 -4.54
N ALA A 24 4.97 4.46 -4.85
CA ALA A 24 4.22 5.03 -5.96
C ALA A 24 3.90 6.52 -5.76
N GLU A 25 3.53 6.92 -4.54
CA GLU A 25 3.33 8.34 -4.20
C GLU A 25 4.62 9.14 -4.38
N ASP A 26 5.75 8.62 -3.89
CA ASP A 26 7.07 9.24 -4.01
C ASP A 26 7.53 9.30 -5.48
N ALA A 27 7.22 8.28 -6.29
CA ALA A 27 7.51 8.29 -7.73
C ALA A 27 6.78 9.42 -8.47
N VAL A 28 5.50 9.64 -8.16
CA VAL A 28 4.72 10.73 -8.75
C VAL A 28 5.25 12.09 -8.28
N LYS A 29 5.56 12.25 -6.99
CA LYS A 29 6.18 13.49 -6.45
C LYS A 29 7.52 13.82 -7.13
N LYS A 30 8.26 12.81 -7.58
CA LYS A 30 9.52 12.95 -8.33
C LYS A 30 9.32 13.22 -9.83
N GLY A 31 8.08 13.33 -10.30
CA GLY A 31 7.75 13.68 -11.69
C GLY A 31 7.56 12.48 -12.63
N ASN A 32 7.52 11.24 -12.13
CA ASN A 32 7.25 10.06 -12.96
C ASN A 32 5.75 9.93 -13.28
N MET A 33 5.23 10.85 -14.09
CA MET A 33 3.79 10.94 -14.38
C MET A 33 3.29 9.80 -15.28
N ALA A 34 4.17 9.18 -16.08
CA ALA A 34 3.81 8.06 -16.94
C ALA A 34 3.25 6.86 -16.14
N ALA A 35 3.71 6.69 -14.89
CA ALA A 35 3.26 5.62 -14.01
C ALA A 35 1.76 5.65 -13.69
N LEU A 36 1.10 6.82 -13.81
CA LEU A 36 -0.35 6.92 -13.60
C LEU A 36 -1.18 6.12 -14.62
N ALA A 37 -0.60 5.77 -15.77
CA ALA A 37 -1.24 4.93 -16.77
C ALA A 37 -1.03 3.43 -16.51
N TYR A 38 -0.20 3.05 -15.53
CA TYR A 38 0.13 1.65 -15.30
C TYR A 38 -1.01 0.91 -14.59
N PRO A 39 -1.24 -0.38 -14.91
CA PRO A 39 -2.30 -1.17 -14.29
C PRO A 39 -2.14 -1.20 -12.76
N GLU A 40 -3.25 -1.03 -12.03
CA GLU A 40 -3.26 -1.11 -10.56
C GLU A 40 -2.28 -0.16 -9.85
N PHE A 41 -1.80 0.88 -10.54
CA PHE A 41 -0.97 1.91 -9.94
C PHE A 41 -1.83 2.83 -9.07
N PHE A 42 -1.49 2.96 -7.79
CA PHE A 42 -2.21 3.82 -6.86
C PHE A 42 -1.22 4.60 -5.97
N PRO A 43 -0.89 5.85 -6.33
CA PRO A 43 0.13 6.67 -5.67
C PRO A 43 -0.42 7.32 -4.41
N ASN A 44 -0.76 6.51 -3.41
CA ASN A 44 -1.22 7.01 -2.12
C ASN A 44 -0.75 6.08 -0.98
N GLN A 45 0.04 6.61 -0.06
CA GLN A 45 0.61 5.90 1.08
C GLN A 45 -0.46 5.20 1.95
N GLY A 46 -0.09 4.04 2.50
CA GLY A 46 -0.93 3.27 3.44
C GLY A 46 -1.16 1.80 3.06
N GLY A 47 -0.75 1.36 1.87
CA GLY A 47 -0.79 -0.04 1.46
C GLY A 47 0.58 -0.71 1.61
N LEU A 48 0.60 -1.88 2.24
CA LEU A 48 1.81 -2.65 2.53
C LEU A 48 1.67 -4.11 2.03
N PRO A 49 2.72 -4.67 1.38
CA PRO A 49 2.72 -6.07 0.98
C PRO A 49 2.87 -6.99 2.20
N ILE A 50 2.18 -8.13 2.18
CA ILE A 50 2.36 -9.21 3.17
C ILE A 50 3.33 -10.22 2.56
N ILE A 51 4.55 -10.26 3.09
CA ILE A 51 5.64 -11.11 2.61
C ILE A 51 6.04 -12.10 3.70
N VAL A 52 6.03 -13.39 3.38
CA VAL A 52 6.43 -14.48 4.27
C VAL A 52 7.37 -15.40 3.49
N ASP A 53 8.54 -15.71 4.05
CA ASP A 53 9.56 -16.57 3.42
C ASP A 53 9.92 -16.16 1.98
N GLY A 54 9.92 -14.85 1.70
CA GLY A 54 10.19 -14.29 0.37
C GLY A 54 9.02 -14.40 -0.62
N GLN A 55 7.91 -15.03 -0.25
CA GLN A 55 6.69 -15.11 -1.05
C GLN A 55 5.69 -14.03 -0.65
N ILE A 56 4.99 -13.49 -1.64
CA ILE A 56 3.93 -12.51 -1.43
C ILE A 56 2.61 -13.24 -1.30
N LEU A 57 1.96 -13.06 -0.15
CA LEU A 57 0.68 -13.67 0.16
C LEU A 57 -0.50 -12.73 -0.15
N GLY A 58 -0.22 -11.43 -0.29
CA GLY A 58 -1.22 -10.41 -0.53
C GLY A 58 -0.74 -9.05 -0.04
N ALA A 59 -1.67 -8.21 0.37
CA ALA A 59 -1.39 -6.89 0.95
C ALA A 59 -2.52 -6.46 1.88
N ILE A 60 -2.18 -5.53 2.79
CA ILE A 60 -3.11 -4.88 3.71
C ILE A 60 -3.00 -3.37 3.55
N ALA A 61 -4.10 -2.66 3.82
CA ALA A 61 -4.10 -1.21 3.88
C ALA A 61 -5.13 -0.71 4.89
N ALA A 62 -4.90 0.48 5.43
CA ALA A 62 -5.91 1.27 6.12
C ALA A 62 -6.23 2.56 5.33
N SER A 63 -7.41 3.10 5.57
CA SER A 63 -7.83 4.38 5.00
C SER A 63 -8.79 5.09 5.95
N GLY A 64 -8.43 6.30 6.37
CA GLY A 64 -9.31 7.18 7.13
C GLY A 64 -8.59 8.16 8.05
N ALA A 65 -7.34 7.87 8.40
CA ALA A 65 -6.46 8.80 9.11
C ALA A 65 -5.50 9.50 8.13
N LYS A 66 -4.48 10.20 8.67
CA LYS A 66 -3.33 10.64 7.88
C LYS A 66 -2.60 9.41 7.33
N SER A 67 -2.01 9.52 6.13
CA SER A 67 -1.43 8.37 5.43
C SER A 67 -0.38 7.62 6.26
N GLU A 68 0.43 8.33 7.05
CA GLU A 68 1.45 7.74 7.90
C GLU A 68 0.84 6.95 9.07
N ILE A 69 -0.33 7.39 9.56
CA ILE A 69 -1.08 6.68 10.61
C ILE A 69 -1.75 5.44 10.02
N ASP A 70 -2.37 5.56 8.84
CA ASP A 70 -2.96 4.43 8.13
C ASP A 70 -1.91 3.34 7.85
N GLU A 71 -0.72 3.73 7.39
CA GLU A 71 0.40 2.81 7.16
C GLU A 71 0.88 2.14 8.46
N ALA A 72 1.03 2.92 9.55
CA ALA A 72 1.42 2.38 10.85
C ALA A 72 0.40 1.34 11.38
N ILE A 73 -0.89 1.57 11.19
CA ILE A 73 -1.95 0.60 11.53
C ILE A 73 -1.82 -0.67 10.70
N ALA A 74 -1.63 -0.54 9.38
CA ALA A 74 -1.43 -1.69 8.50
C ALA A 74 -0.18 -2.50 8.89
N GLN A 75 0.93 -1.83 9.22
CA GLN A 75 2.15 -2.46 9.70
C GLN A 75 1.95 -3.18 11.04
N ALA A 76 1.22 -2.57 11.98
CA ALA A 76 0.90 -3.20 13.25
C ALA A 76 0.07 -4.49 13.06
N GLY A 77 -0.83 -4.52 12.07
CA GLY A 77 -1.57 -5.72 11.69
C GLY A 77 -0.68 -6.83 11.12
N ILE A 78 0.29 -6.49 10.26
CA ILE A 78 1.30 -7.44 9.77
C ILE A 78 2.15 -7.97 10.92
N ASP A 79 2.63 -7.07 11.78
CA ASP A 79 3.47 -7.40 12.92
C ASP A 79 2.74 -8.33 13.89
N ALA A 80 1.46 -8.09 14.18
CA ALA A 80 0.66 -8.96 15.03
C ALA A 80 0.47 -10.38 14.47
N LEU A 81 0.54 -10.54 13.14
CA LEU A 81 0.45 -11.84 12.47
C LEU A 81 1.81 -12.55 12.40
N LEU A 82 2.89 -11.81 12.15
CA LEU A 82 4.19 -12.37 11.77
C LEU A 82 5.25 -12.32 12.88
N LYS A 83 5.17 -11.37 13.82
CA LYS A 83 6.05 -11.30 14.98
C LYS A 83 5.38 -12.06 16.13
N LYS A 84 5.96 -13.20 16.51
CA LYS A 84 5.61 -13.90 17.75
C LYS A 84 6.27 -13.22 18.95
#